data_AF-A0A923CC24-F1
#
_entry.id   AF-A0A923CC24-F1
#
_cell.length_a   1.000
_cell.length_b   1.000
_cell.length_c   1.000
_cell.angle_alpha   90.00
_cell.angle_beta   90.00
_cell.angle_gamma   90.00
#
_symmetry.space_group_name_H-M   'P 1'
#
loop_
_entity.id
_entity.type
_entity.pdbx_description
1 polymer ?
#
loop_
_entity_poly.entity_id
_entity_poly.type
_entity_poly.pdbx_seq_one_letter_code
_entity_poly.pdbx_strand_id
1 'polypeptide(L)'
;MDELRPYRAMAFNNLWANHRLLTACAALSQAEWVAPRTGFFPSLRATLNHILIIDHFYVDAMEGGTLGPAAWANREPCATLPELQAAQEAMDRRLIAVVEAAVGEEPDKGGLARIVSVHRGARIQRERL
;
A
#
# COMPACT_ATOMS: atom_id res chain seq x y z
N MET A 1 -18.90 -11.33 17.22
CA MET A 1 -18.23 -11.88 16.01
C MET A 1 -16.94 -11.08 15.84
N ASP A 2 -15.82 -11.69 15.45
CA ASP A 2 -14.58 -10.90 15.23
C ASP A 2 -14.72 -10.09 13.94
N GLU A 3 -15.11 -8.83 14.06
CA GLU A 3 -15.38 -7.92 12.93
C GLU A 3 -14.11 -7.63 12.11
N LEU A 4 -12.93 -7.79 12.70
CA LEU A 4 -11.64 -7.57 12.03
C LEU A 4 -11.19 -8.76 11.20
N ARG A 5 -11.76 -9.96 11.41
CA ARG A 5 -11.34 -11.19 10.73
C ARG A 5 -11.19 -11.05 9.20
N PRO A 6 -12.18 -10.51 8.44
CA PRO A 6 -12.01 -10.35 7.00
C PRO A 6 -10.87 -9.38 6.64
N TYR A 7 -10.70 -8.30 7.40
CA TYR A 7 -9.66 -7.31 7.16
C TYR A 7 -8.27 -7.85 7.48
N ARG A 8 -8.12 -8.64 8.55
CA ARG A 8 -6.88 -9.37 8.85
C ARG A 8 -6.53 -10.30 7.70
N ALA A 9 -7.49 -11.11 7.26
CA ALA A 9 -7.28 -12.04 6.15
C ALA A 9 -6.83 -11.30 4.87
N MET A 10 -7.45 -10.16 4.55
CA MET A 10 -7.05 -9.33 3.41
C MET A 10 -5.64 -8.74 3.58
N ALA A 11 -5.29 -8.18 4.74
CA ALA A 11 -3.98 -7.59 4.98
C ALA A 11 -2.85 -8.63 4.93
N PHE A 12 -3.03 -9.80 5.56
CA PHE A 12 -2.07 -10.90 5.46
C PHE A 12 -2.00 -11.49 4.06
N ASN A 13 -3.12 -11.55 3.34
CA ASN A 13 -3.11 -11.96 1.93
C ASN A 13 -2.36 -10.94 1.06
N ASN A 14 -2.43 -9.64 1.33
CA ASN A 14 -1.66 -8.63 0.60
C ASN A 14 -0.15 -8.86 0.74
N LEU A 15 0.33 -9.03 1.99
CA LEU A 15 1.71 -9.39 2.28
C LEU A 15 2.14 -10.66 1.54
N TRP A 16 1.33 -11.71 1.61
CA TRP A 16 1.64 -12.98 0.95
C TRP A 16 1.64 -12.88 -0.57
N ALA A 17 0.67 -12.17 -1.15
CA ALA A 17 0.57 -11.96 -2.60
C ALA A 17 1.75 -11.15 -3.12
N ASN A 18 2.11 -10.05 -2.45
CA ASN A 18 3.27 -9.24 -2.77
C ASN A 18 4.57 -10.04 -2.67
N HIS A 19 4.74 -10.78 -1.57
CA HIS A 19 5.90 -11.65 -1.40
C HIS A 19 6.02 -12.66 -2.55
N ARG A 20 4.94 -13.35 -2.92
CA ARG A 20 4.94 -14.35 -4.00
C ARG A 20 5.22 -13.71 -5.36
N LEU A 21 4.54 -12.61 -5.67
CA LEU A 21 4.72 -11.90 -6.95
C LEU A 21 6.15 -11.40 -7.10
N LEU A 22 6.67 -10.69 -6.09
CA LEU A 22 8.01 -10.12 -6.15
C LEU A 22 9.10 -11.20 -6.09
N THR A 23 8.86 -12.33 -5.42
CA THR A 23 9.76 -13.50 -5.48
C THR A 23 9.81 -14.07 -6.89
N ALA A 24 8.68 -14.17 -7.60
CA ALA A 24 8.69 -14.60 -8.99
C ALA A 24 9.43 -13.60 -9.90
N CYS A 25 9.29 -12.29 -9.65
CA CYS A 25 10.04 -11.27 -10.36
C CYS A 25 11.56 -11.35 -10.12
N ALA A 26 12.03 -11.98 -9.04
CA ALA A 26 13.45 -12.11 -8.73
C ALA A 26 14.23 -12.99 -9.72
N ALA A 27 13.52 -13.75 -10.57
CA ALA A 27 14.13 -14.47 -11.68
C ALA A 27 14.48 -13.57 -12.88
N LEU A 28 14.00 -12.32 -12.91
CA LEU A 28 14.27 -11.37 -13.99
C LEU A 28 15.60 -10.66 -13.77
N SER A 29 16.35 -10.44 -14.86
CA SER A 29 17.43 -9.47 -14.86
C SER A 29 16.90 -8.04 -14.72
N GLN A 30 17.76 -7.11 -14.32
CA GLN A 30 17.41 -5.68 -14.27
C GLN A 30 16.90 -5.16 -15.63
N ALA A 31 17.46 -5.65 -16.75
CA ALA A 31 17.03 -5.26 -18.08
C ALA A 31 15.59 -5.72 -18.39
N GLU A 32 15.23 -6.95 -18.02
CA GLU A 32 13.88 -7.50 -18.23
C GLU A 32 12.83 -6.87 -17.30
N TRP A 33 13.26 -6.45 -16.11
CA TRP A 33 12.45 -5.74 -15.12
C TRP A 33 12.00 -4.35 -15.60
N VAL A 34 12.92 -3.62 -16.25
CA VAL A 34 12.64 -2.27 -16.79
C VAL A 34 12.19 -2.28 -18.25
N ALA A 35 12.23 -3.43 -18.92
CA ALA A 35 11.89 -3.55 -20.33
C ALA A 35 10.49 -2.99 -20.64
N PRO A 36 10.32 -2.28 -21.77
CA PRO A 36 9.03 -1.83 -22.23
C PRO A 36 8.03 -2.98 -22.40
N ARG A 37 6.78 -2.79 -21.95
CA ARG A 37 5.69 -3.75 -22.10
C ARG A 37 4.40 -3.05 -22.47
N THR A 38 3.51 -3.77 -23.17
CA THR A 38 2.16 -3.31 -23.46
C THR A 38 1.31 -3.36 -22.19
N GLY A 39 0.76 -2.22 -21.78
CA GLY A 39 -0.07 -2.09 -20.60
C GLY A 39 -0.35 -0.63 -20.26
N PHE A 40 -1.14 -0.37 -19.22
CA PHE A 40 -1.39 0.98 -18.74
C PHE A 40 -0.10 1.66 -18.25
N PHE A 41 0.75 0.90 -17.56
CA PHE A 41 2.11 1.30 -17.22
C PHE A 41 3.10 0.65 -18.21
N PRO A 42 4.14 1.37 -18.63
CA PRO A 42 5.00 0.92 -19.73
C PRO A 42 6.04 -0.14 -19.34
N SER A 43 6.09 -0.61 -18.09
CA SER A 43 7.02 -1.66 -17.63
C SER A 43 6.53 -2.29 -16.32
N LEU A 44 7.15 -3.41 -15.92
CA LEU A 44 6.89 -4.00 -14.60
C LEU A 44 7.36 -3.07 -13.47
N ARG A 45 8.52 -2.43 -13.62
CA ARG A 45 9.01 -1.42 -12.66
C ARG A 45 8.01 -0.30 -12.43
N ALA A 46 7.48 0.29 -13.51
CA ALA A 46 6.49 1.37 -13.41
C ALA A 46 5.18 0.87 -12.77
N THR A 47 4.76 -0.36 -13.10
CA THR A 47 3.54 -0.96 -12.54
C THR A 47 3.66 -1.20 -11.04
N LEU A 48 4.70 -1.87 -10.58
CA LEU A 48 4.80 -2.25 -9.16
C LEU A 48 5.21 -1.07 -8.27
N ASN A 49 5.99 -0.11 -8.78
CA ASN A 49 6.19 1.16 -8.07
C ASN A 49 4.88 1.93 -7.92
N HIS A 50 4.00 1.90 -8.92
CA HIS A 50 2.69 2.54 -8.79
C HIS A 50 1.84 1.89 -7.69
N ILE A 51 1.84 0.56 -7.59
CA ILE A 51 1.16 -0.15 -6.49
C ILE A 51 1.68 0.33 -5.14
N LEU A 52 3.00 0.32 -4.94
CA LEU A 52 3.64 0.81 -3.71
C LEU A 52 3.23 2.27 -3.39
N ILE A 53 3.21 3.15 -4.38
CA ILE A 53 2.81 4.56 -4.20
C ILE A 53 1.35 4.67 -3.73
N ILE A 54 0.45 3.86 -4.28
CA ILE A 54 -0.95 3.85 -3.89
C ILE A 54 -1.12 3.30 -2.47
N ASP A 55 -0.33 2.29 -2.09
CA ASP A 55 -0.32 1.79 -0.71
C ASP A 55 0.16 2.87 0.26
N HIS A 56 1.25 3.58 -0.06
CA HIS A 56 1.70 4.75 0.71
C HIS A 56 0.59 5.80 0.87
N PHE A 57 -0.12 6.13 -0.21
CA PHE A 57 -1.18 7.12 -0.19
C PHE A 57 -2.32 6.74 0.77
N TYR A 58 -2.80 5.50 0.73
CA TYR A 58 -3.94 5.07 1.54
C TYR A 58 -3.55 4.69 2.96
N VAL A 59 -2.45 3.96 3.15
CA VAL A 59 -2.01 3.55 4.50
C VAL A 59 -1.61 4.76 5.33
N ASP A 60 -0.95 5.77 4.74
CA ASP A 60 -0.68 7.03 5.43
C ASP A 60 -1.97 7.71 5.91
N ALA A 61 -3.01 7.79 5.05
CA ALA A 61 -4.29 8.36 5.45
C ALA A 61 -4.99 7.53 6.55
N MET A 62 -4.90 6.20 6.49
CA MET A 62 -5.43 5.32 7.52
C MET A 62 -4.73 5.54 8.87
N GLU A 63 -3.42 5.78 8.86
CA GLU A 63 -2.62 6.13 10.04
C GLU A 63 -2.86 7.58 10.54
N GLY A 64 -3.65 8.37 9.82
CA GLY A 64 -3.94 9.77 10.16
C GLY A 64 -2.91 10.77 9.62
N GLY A 65 -2.06 10.34 8.69
CA GLY A 65 -1.09 11.18 7.98
C GLY A 65 -1.73 12.12 6.96
N THR A 66 -0.88 12.92 6.32
CA THR A 66 -1.30 13.97 5.38
C THR A 66 -0.53 13.92 4.06
N LEU A 67 0.07 12.77 3.71
CA LEU A 67 0.93 12.62 2.53
C LEU A 67 0.21 13.07 1.26
N GLY A 68 -1.00 12.57 1.05
CA GLY A 68 -1.85 12.98 -0.07
C GLY A 68 -1.11 12.96 -1.41
N PRO A 69 -1.29 13.98 -2.27
CA PRO A 69 -0.64 13.98 -3.58
C PRO A 69 0.89 14.02 -3.61
N ALA A 70 1.54 14.28 -2.49
CA ALA A 70 3.00 14.17 -2.42
C ALA A 70 3.48 12.72 -2.63
N ALA A 71 2.62 11.71 -2.46
CA ALA A 71 2.93 10.32 -2.80
C ALA A 71 3.38 10.14 -4.28
N TRP A 72 2.89 10.98 -5.20
CA TRP A 72 3.25 10.91 -6.63
C TRP A 72 4.48 11.75 -7.01
N ALA A 73 5.14 12.43 -6.06
CA ALA A 73 6.29 13.29 -6.34
C ALA A 73 7.44 12.53 -7.03
N ASN A 74 7.63 11.25 -6.66
CA ASN A 74 8.48 10.32 -7.38
C ASN A 74 7.62 9.15 -7.86
N ARG A 75 7.50 8.97 -9.17
CA ARG A 75 6.64 7.93 -9.77
C ARG A 75 7.27 6.55 -9.78
N GLU A 76 8.58 6.45 -9.57
CA GLU A 76 9.33 5.19 -9.55
C GLU A 76 10.40 5.23 -8.43
N PRO A 77 10.00 5.27 -7.14
CA PRO A 77 10.91 5.42 -6.01
C PRO A 77 11.91 4.27 -5.82
N CYS A 78 11.60 3.07 -6.33
CA CYS A 78 12.47 1.90 -6.29
C CYS A 78 13.03 1.63 -7.69
N ALA A 79 14.35 1.82 -7.84
CA ALA A 79 15.05 1.61 -9.10
C ALA A 79 15.30 0.12 -9.37
N THR A 80 15.45 -0.67 -8.30
CA THR A 80 15.72 -2.11 -8.36
C THR A 80 14.62 -2.93 -7.69
N LEU A 81 14.54 -4.22 -8.05
CA LEU A 81 13.57 -5.13 -7.44
C LEU A 81 13.82 -5.36 -5.93
N PRO A 82 15.06 -5.50 -5.42
CA PRO A 82 15.30 -5.63 -3.99
C PRO A 82 14.84 -4.41 -3.18
N GLU A 83 15.03 -3.19 -3.70
CA GLU A 83 14.50 -1.97 -3.07
C GLU A 83 12.98 -2.01 -2.97
N LEU A 84 12.31 -2.43 -4.07
CA LEU A 84 10.85 -2.55 -4.11
C LEU A 84 10.35 -3.63 -3.14
N GLN A 85 11.01 -4.78 -3.07
CA GLN A 85 10.67 -5.86 -2.12
C GLN A 85 10.71 -5.37 -0.68
N ALA A 86 11.79 -4.71 -0.28
CA ALA A 86 11.94 -4.19 1.08
C ALA A 86 10.88 -3.12 1.39
N ALA A 87 10.63 -2.21 0.45
CA ALA A 87 9.64 -1.15 0.62
C ALA A 87 8.20 -1.69 0.70
N GLN A 88 7.86 -2.65 -0.17
CA GLN A 88 6.54 -3.27 -0.18
C GLN A 88 6.29 -4.08 1.09
N GLU A 89 7.26 -4.87 1.55
CA GLU A 89 7.15 -5.60 2.81
C GLU A 89 6.95 -4.66 4.01
N ALA A 90 7.70 -3.55 4.05
CA ALA A 90 7.54 -2.54 5.11
C ALA A 90 6.13 -1.93 5.09
N MET A 91 5.58 -1.67 3.90
CA MET A 91 4.22 -1.16 3.74
C MET A 91 3.15 -2.18 4.13
N ASP A 92 3.31 -3.43 3.72
CA ASP A 92 2.40 -4.52 4.07
C ASP A 92 2.31 -4.71 5.60
N ARG A 93 3.45 -4.60 6.30
CA ARG A 93 3.51 -4.65 7.77
C ARG A 93 2.79 -3.47 8.42
N ARG A 94 2.86 -2.27 7.82
CA ARG A 94 2.08 -1.11 8.28
C ARG A 94 0.58 -1.33 8.11
N LEU A 95 0.15 -1.85 6.97
CA LEU A 95 -1.26 -2.17 6.74
C LEU A 95 -1.77 -3.21 7.75
N ILE A 96 -0.99 -4.26 8.03
CA ILE A 96 -1.33 -5.24 9.08
C ILE A 96 -1.45 -4.53 10.44
N ALA A 97 -0.52 -3.65 10.79
CA ALA A 97 -0.58 -2.91 12.05
C ALA A 97 -1.82 -2.01 12.15
N VAL A 98 -2.21 -1.34 11.06
CA VAL A 98 -3.45 -0.55 10.99
C VAL A 98 -4.67 -1.41 11.30
N VAL A 99 -4.76 -2.59 10.70
CA VAL A 99 -5.89 -3.52 10.90
C VAL A 99 -5.89 -4.07 12.33
N GLU A 100 -4.74 -4.48 12.87
CA GLU A 100 -4.63 -4.99 14.23
C GLU A 100 -4.90 -3.92 15.30
N ALA A 101 -4.62 -2.64 14.99
CA ALA A 101 -4.92 -1.52 15.86
C ALA A 101 -6.41 -1.08 15.79
N ALA A 102 -7.17 -1.54 14.80
CA ALA A 102 -8.59 -1.21 14.64
C ALA A 102 -9.50 -2.00 15.60
N VAL A 103 -9.03 -2.33 16.80
CA VAL A 103 -9.78 -3.05 17.83
C VAL A 103 -10.58 -2.06 18.68
N GLY A 104 -11.83 -2.41 18.99
CA GLY A 104 -12.66 -1.68 19.95
C GLY A 104 -13.84 -0.95 19.33
N GLU A 105 -14.88 -0.75 20.15
CA GLU A 105 -16.16 -0.16 19.76
C GLU A 105 -16.20 1.36 19.99
N GLU A 106 -15.09 1.99 20.45
CA GLU A 106 -15.08 3.43 20.75
C GLU A 106 -15.18 4.26 19.46
N PRO A 107 -16.31 4.97 19.22
CA PRO A 107 -16.59 5.64 17.95
C PRO A 107 -15.54 6.68 17.53
N ASP A 108 -14.82 7.23 18.51
CA ASP A 108 -13.91 8.36 18.33
C ASP A 108 -12.41 8.00 18.52
N LYS A 109 -12.10 6.76 18.92
CA LYS A 109 -10.72 6.39 19.34
C LYS A 109 -10.23 5.04 18.82
N GLY A 110 -11.10 4.21 18.24
CA GLY A 110 -10.74 2.89 17.73
C GLY A 110 -11.75 2.36 16.72
N GLY A 111 -11.54 1.12 16.29
CA GLY A 111 -12.49 0.43 15.41
C GLY A 111 -12.51 0.91 13.96
N LEU A 112 -13.25 0.17 13.13
CA LEU A 112 -13.47 0.48 11.72
C LEU A 112 -14.38 1.71 11.51
N ALA A 113 -15.11 2.14 12.55
CA ALA A 113 -16.01 3.29 12.45
C ALA A 113 -15.28 4.64 12.49
N ARG A 114 -14.01 4.68 12.94
CA ARG A 114 -13.26 5.93 13.08
C ARG A 114 -13.10 6.63 11.74
N ILE A 115 -13.14 7.95 11.76
CA ILE A 115 -13.00 8.76 10.55
C ILE A 115 -11.52 8.99 10.23
N VAL A 116 -11.13 8.67 8.99
CA VAL A 116 -9.82 8.96 8.41
C VAL A 116 -9.93 10.09 7.38
N SER A 117 -8.86 10.89 7.26
CA SER A 117 -8.80 12.02 6.33
C SER A 117 -7.88 11.70 5.17
N VAL A 118 -8.44 11.51 3.98
CA VAL A 118 -7.68 11.30 2.75
C VAL A 118 -7.45 12.66 2.07
N HIS A 119 -6.21 13.14 2.11
CA HIS A 119 -5.81 14.40 1.49
C HIS A 119 -5.73 14.24 -0.04
N ARG A 120 -6.60 14.94 -0.79
CA ARG A 120 -6.67 14.85 -2.26
C ARG A 120 -6.22 16.15 -2.96
N GLY A 121 -5.35 16.92 -2.31
CA GLY A 121 -4.92 18.24 -2.79
C GLY A 121 -5.94 19.31 -2.43
N ALA A 122 -6.84 19.65 -3.36
CA ALA A 122 -7.82 20.74 -3.19
C ALA A 122 -8.94 20.44 -2.17
N ARG A 123 -9.10 19.17 -1.76
CA ARG A 123 -10.11 18.76 -0.77
C ARG A 123 -9.58 17.67 0.15
N ILE A 124 -10.18 17.57 1.32
CA ILE A 124 -10.01 16.44 2.25
C ILE A 124 -11.27 15.57 2.14
N GLN A 125 -11.10 14.29 1.83
CA GLN A 125 -12.17 13.30 1.85
C GLN A 125 -12.18 12.61 3.22
N ARG A 126 -13.32 12.57 3.89
CA ARG A 126 -13.50 11.89 5.18
C ARG A 126 -14.20 10.57 4.94
N GLU A 127 -13.57 9.48 5.35
CA GLU A 127 -14.08 8.11 5.21
C GLU A 127 -14.04 7.39 6.55
N ARG A 128 -14.82 6.32 6.68
CA ARG A 128 -14.60 5.35 7.75
C ARG A 128 -13.42 4.45 7.36
N LEU A 129 -12.66 3.99 8.36
CA LEU A 129 -11.55 3.06 8.16
C LEU A 129 -12.01 1.71 7.58
#